data_AF-A0A530Z444-F1
#
_entry.id   AF-A0A530Z444-F1
#
_cell.length_a   1.000
_cell.length_b   1.000
_cell.length_c   1.000
_cell.angle_alpha   90.00
_cell.angle_beta   90.00
_cell.angle_gamma   90.00
#
_symmetry.space_group_name_H-M   'P 1'
#
loop_
_entity.id
_entity.type
_entity.pdbx_description
1 polymer ?
#
loop_
_entity_poly.entity_id
_entity_poly.type
_entity_poly.pdbx_seq_one_letter_code
_entity_poly.pdbx_strand_id
1 'polypeptide(L)' 'MSDAVSTAHPAGEDTNIQRAAKWLALGSADRRQAIVPQLQTEFHLTALQAVQAIRESRLILARAH' A
#
# COMPACT_ATOMS: atom_id res chain seq x y z
N MET A 1 0.79 -24.13 25.61
CA MET A 1 1.91 -24.18 24.66
C MET A 1 1.40 -23.61 23.35
N SER A 2 1.89 -22.40 23.06
CA SER A 2 1.86 -21.59 21.84
C SER A 2 0.79 -21.86 20.78
N ASP A 3 -0.09 -20.88 20.64
CA ASP A 3 -1.04 -20.70 19.55
C ASP A 3 -0.38 -20.86 18.17
N ALA A 4 -1.11 -21.55 17.29
CA ALA A 4 -0.81 -21.68 15.89
C ALA A 4 -0.74 -20.30 15.23
N VAL A 5 0.46 -19.86 14.86
CA VAL A 5 0.65 -18.74 13.94
C VAL A 5 0.22 -19.21 12.54
N SER A 6 -1.07 -19.06 12.24
CA SER A 6 -1.60 -19.15 10.88
C SER A 6 -1.02 -17.99 10.08
N THR A 7 0.11 -18.21 9.42
CA THR A 7 0.69 -17.30 8.44
C THR A 7 -0.04 -17.43 7.09
N ALA A 8 -1.35 -17.22 7.08
CA ALA A 8 -2.08 -16.85 5.88
C ALA A 8 -2.12 -15.32 5.88
N HIS A 9 -1.16 -14.66 5.21
CA HIS A 9 -1.39 -13.26 4.85
C HIS A 9 -2.69 -13.23 4.05
N PRO A 10 -3.73 -12.51 4.49
CA PRO A 10 -5.00 -12.53 3.79
C PRO A 10 -4.77 -11.89 2.43
N ALA A 11 -5.03 -12.62 1.34
CA ALA A 11 -4.85 -12.14 -0.03
C ALA A 11 -5.53 -10.76 -0.32
N GLY A 12 -6.46 -10.33 0.53
CA GLY A 12 -7.05 -8.99 0.50
C GLY A 12 -6.08 -7.85 0.88
N GLU A 13 -5.11 -8.08 1.76
CA GLU A 13 -4.12 -7.07 2.17
C GLU A 13 -3.13 -6.75 1.04
N ASP A 14 -2.58 -7.79 0.41
CA ASP A 14 -1.71 -7.63 -0.77
C ASP A 14 -2.47 -6.91 -1.91
N THR A 15 -3.77 -7.18 -2.03
CA THR A 15 -4.63 -6.49 -2.99
C THR A 15 -4.76 -5.00 -2.66
N ASN A 16 -4.89 -4.61 -1.39
CA ASN A 16 -4.99 -3.20 -0.99
C ASN A 16 -3.69 -2.45 -1.21
N ILE A 17 -2.54 -3.07 -0.94
CA ILE A 17 -1.21 -2.49 -1.22
C ILE A 17 -1.05 -2.23 -2.72
N GLN A 18 -1.37 -3.21 -3.56
CA GLN A 18 -1.27 -3.06 -5.02
C GLN A 18 -2.22 -2.00 -5.57
N ARG A 19 -3.44 -1.92 -5.03
CA ARG A 19 -4.42 -0.88 -5.41
C ARG A 19 -3.92 0.51 -5.03
N ALA A 20 -3.41 0.67 -3.81
CA ALA A 20 -2.79 1.90 -3.34
C ALA A 20 -1.59 2.30 -4.20
N ALA A 21 -0.72 1.35 -4.55
CA ALA A 21 0.44 1.60 -5.39
C ALA A 21 0.06 2.12 -6.79
N LYS A 22 -0.95 1.49 -7.42
CA LYS A 22 -1.49 1.96 -8.71
C LYS A 22 -2.13 3.35 -8.59
N TRP A 23 -2.91 3.58 -7.54
CA TRP A 23 -3.54 4.86 -7.27
C TRP A 23 -2.52 5.99 -7.10
N LEU A 24 -1.41 5.74 -6.38
CA LEU A 24 -0.28 6.66 -6.29
C LEU A 24 0.39 6.91 -7.65
N ALA A 25 0.63 5.85 -8.43
CA ALA A 25 1.27 5.97 -9.75
C ALA A 25 0.43 6.77 -10.75
N LEU A 26 -0.90 6.75 -10.62
CA LEU A 26 -1.82 7.59 -11.39
C LEU A 26 -1.85 9.06 -10.94
N GLY A 27 -1.14 9.41 -9.86
CA GLY A 27 -1.11 10.77 -9.32
C GLY A 27 -2.38 11.17 -8.57
N SER A 28 -3.18 10.20 -8.13
CA SER A 28 -4.48 10.45 -7.49
C SER A 28 -4.41 10.91 -6.03
N ALA A 29 -3.22 10.90 -5.40
CA ALA A 29 -3.02 11.37 -4.03
C ALA A 29 -3.15 12.88 -3.88
N ASP A 30 -3.76 13.31 -2.77
CA ASP A 30 -3.80 14.72 -2.41
C ASP A 30 -2.44 15.15 -1.86
N ARG A 31 -1.72 15.95 -2.65
CA ARG A 31 -0.38 16.46 -2.31
C ARG A 31 -0.38 17.42 -1.13
N ARG A 32 -1.55 17.90 -0.68
CA ARG A 32 -1.69 18.74 0.51
C ARG A 32 -1.66 17.92 1.81
N GLN A 33 -1.86 16.61 1.72
CA GLN A 33 -1.85 15.71 2.86
C GLN A 33 -0.58 14.85 2.88
N ALA A 34 -0.21 14.40 4.08
CA ALA A 34 0.84 13.42 4.22
C ALA A 34 0.37 12.07 3.62
N ILE A 35 1.19 11.51 2.74
CA ILE A 35 0.84 10.31 1.97
C ILE A 35 0.55 9.10 2.89
N VAL A 36 1.35 8.88 3.93
CA VAL A 36 1.15 7.71 4.81
C VAL A 36 -0.21 7.74 5.50
N PRO A 37 -0.60 8.79 6.26
CA PRO A 37 -1.95 8.87 6.83
C PRO A 37 -3.07 8.72 5.79
N GLN A 38 -2.92 9.32 4.62
CA GLN A 38 -3.90 9.21 3.55
C GLN A 38 -4.08 7.76 3.08
N LEU A 39 -2.99 7.02 2.90
CA LEU A 39 -3.04 5.60 2.53
C LEU A 39 -3.66 4.73 3.63
N GLN A 40 -3.45 5.09 4.91
CA GLN A 40 -4.10 4.41 6.03
C GLN A 40 -5.62 4.63 6.02
N THR A 41 -6.08 5.84 5.70
CA THR A 41 -7.51 6.18 5.64
C THR A 41 -8.20 5.57 4.42
N GLU A 42 -7.63 5.72 3.23
CA GLU A 42 -8.27 5.33 1.96
C GLU A 42 -8.23 3.82 1.68
N PHE A 43 -7.19 3.13 2.15
CA PHE A 43 -6.94 1.71 1.83
C PHE A 43 -6.82 0.82 3.06
N HIS A 44 -7.08 1.36 4.26
CA HIS A 44 -6.98 0.65 5.54
C HIS A 44 -5.62 -0.01 5.79
N LEU A 45 -4.55 0.62 5.28
CA LEU A 45 -3.18 0.10 5.41
C LEU A 45 -2.59 0.42 6.77
N THR A 46 -1.68 -0.44 7.25
CA THR A 46 -0.73 -0.08 8.30
C THR A 46 0.35 0.86 7.75
N ALA A 47 1.11 1.51 8.63
CA ALA A 47 2.22 2.37 8.20
C ALA A 47 3.28 1.60 7.37
N LEU A 48 3.55 0.34 7.72
CA LEU A 48 4.47 -0.52 6.97
C LEU A 48 3.95 -0.81 5.55
N GLN A 49 2.68 -1.19 5.44
CA GLN A 49 2.03 -1.46 4.15
C GLN A 49 1.92 -0.19 3.29
N ALA A 50 1.70 0.97 3.89
CA ALA A 50 1.72 2.24 3.19
C ALA A 50 3.10 2.54 2.58
N VAL A 51 4.18 2.32 3.33
CA VAL A 51 5.55 2.45 2.81
C VAL A 51 5.82 1.46 1.67
N GLN A 52 5.32 0.22 1.79
CA GLN A 52 5.39 -0.77 0.72
C GLN A 52 4.67 -0.30 -0.55
N ALA A 53 3.44 0.22 -0.43
CA ALA A 53 2.68 0.76 -1.56
C ALA A 53 3.40 1.94 -2.23
N ILE A 54 4.05 2.82 -1.46
CA ILE A 54 4.87 3.92 -1.98
C ILE A 54 6.10 3.38 -2.75
N ARG A 55 6.74 2.31 -2.28
CA ARG A 55 7.85 1.68 -3.00
C ARG A 55 7.36 1.06 -4.30
N GLU A 56 6.25 0.33 -4.27
CA GLU A 56 5.66 -0.30 -5.45
C GLU A 56 5.21 0.71 -6.50
N SER A 57 4.63 1.86 -6.10
CA SER A 57 4.23 2.91 -7.05
C SER A 57 5.42 3.48 -7.82
N ARG A 58 6.57 3.64 -7.18
CA ARG A 58 7.82 4.06 -7.84
C ARG A 58 8.31 3.02 -8.85
N LEU A 59 8.17 1.73 -8.54
CA LEU A 59 8.52 0.66 -9.49
C LEU A 59 7.57 0.63 -10.70
N ILE A 60 6.28 0.92 -10.51
CA ILE A 60 5.31 1.07 -11.61
C ILE A 60 5.74 2.22 -12.52
N LEU A 61 6.03 3.39 -11.94
CA LEU A 61 6.46 4.57 -12.70
C LEU A 61 7.77 4.30 -13.45
N ALA A 62 8.76 3.67 -12.81
CA ALA A 62 10.04 3.35 -13.42
C ALA A 62 9.94 2.38 -14.61
N ARG A 63 8.91 1.53 -14.65
CA ARG A 63 8.64 0.61 -15.77
C ARG A 63 7.85 1.26 -16.92
N ALA A 64 7.19 2.39 -16.64
CA ALA A 64 6.40 3.12 -17.63
C ALA A 64 7.25 4.08 -18.48
N HIS A 65 8.51 4.28 -18.09
CA HIS A 65 9.52 5.06 -18.79
C HIS A 65 10.54 4.13 -19.47
#